data_AF-X1VWX0-F1
#
_entry.id   AF-X1VWX0-F1
#
_cell.length_a   1.000
_cell.length_b   1.000
_cell.length_c   1.000
_cell.angle_alpha   90.00
_cell.angle_beta   90.00
_cell.angle_gamma   90.00
#
_symmetry.space_group_name_H-M   'P 1'
#
loop_
_entity.id
_entity.type
_entity.pdbx_description
1 polymer ?
#
loop_
_entity_poly.entity_id
_entity_poly.type
_entity_poly.pdbx_seq_one_letter_code
_entity_poly.pdbx_strand_id
1 'polypeptide(L)' 'MDKIYLQKLEGLSNQHVIKVVEEAIQLCKPAKVVVITDSKADITYVRELALINGEETKLKMEGHTI' A
#
# COMPACT_ATOMS: atom_id res chain seq x y z
N MET A 1 -3.28 -12.01 -3.48
CA MET A 1 -2.24 -10.96 -3.52
C MET A 1 -1.35 -11.22 -4.72
N ASP A 2 -0.92 -10.18 -5.44
CA ASP A 2 -0.06 -10.36 -6.60
C ASP A 2 1.35 -10.84 -6.21
N LYS A 3 1.98 -11.60 -7.12
CA LYS A 3 3.31 -12.20 -6.89
C LYS A 3 4.37 -11.17 -6.47
N ILE A 4 4.32 -9.97 -7.04
CA ILE A 4 5.27 -8.88 -6.73
C ILE A 4 5.18 -8.47 -5.26
N TYR A 5 3.97 -8.33 -4.72
CA TYR A 5 3.76 -7.93 -3.33
C TYR A 5 4.08 -9.06 -2.34
N LEU A 6 3.85 -10.33 -2.75
CA LEU A 6 4.33 -11.48 -1.97
C LEU A 6 5.85 -11.45 -1.82
N GLN A 7 6.58 -11.24 -2.92
CA GLN A 7 8.05 -11.16 -2.90
C GLN A 7 8.57 -10.03 -1.99
N LYS A 8 7.89 -8.88 -1.96
CA LYS A 8 8.23 -7.78 -1.04
C LYS A 8 8.12 -8.23 0.43
N LEU A 9 7.08 -8.99 0.80
CA LEU A 9 6.91 -9.51 2.16
C LEU A 9 7.90 -10.63 2.49
N GLU A 10 8.18 -11.52 1.53
CA GLU A 10 9.21 -12.57 1.68
C GLU A 10 10.60 -11.96 1.94
N GLY A 11 10.88 -10.79 1.38
CA GLY A 11 12.11 -10.02 1.64
C GLY A 11 12.32 -9.65 3.11
N LEU A 12 11.27 -9.60 3.94
CA LEU A 12 11.38 -9.38 5.38
C LEU A 12 11.94 -10.58 6.14
N SER A 13 11.99 -11.76 5.49
CA SER A 13 12.40 -13.03 6.11
C SER A 13 11.67 -13.34 7.43
N ASN A 14 10.41 -12.88 7.55
CA ASN A 14 9.60 -12.99 8.76
C ASN A 14 8.28 -13.69 8.47
N GLN A 15 8.22 -14.98 8.77
CA GLN A 15 7.05 -15.83 8.54
C GLN A 15 5.84 -15.43 9.38
N HIS A 16 6.04 -14.77 10.54
CA HIS A 16 4.92 -14.31 11.35
C HIS A 16 4.15 -13.20 10.63
N VAL A 17 4.84 -12.24 10.00
CA VAL A 17 4.21 -11.15 9.25
C VAL A 17 3.40 -11.69 8.07
N ILE A 18 3.96 -12.66 7.32
CA ILE A 18 3.27 -13.28 6.17
C ILE A 18 1.94 -13.90 6.62
N LYS A 19 1.95 -14.68 7.71
CA LYS A 19 0.74 -15.32 8.25
C LYS A 19 -0.34 -14.31 8.66
N VAL A 20 0.04 -13.24 9.37
CA VAL A 20 -0.90 -12.20 9.79
C VAL A 20 -1.54 -11.52 8.58
N VAL A 21 -0.76 -11.24 7.54
CA VAL A 21 -1.29 -10.65 6.30
C VAL A 21 -2.23 -11.62 5.58
N GLU A 22 -1.86 -12.90 5.46
CA GLU A 22 -2.71 -13.93 4.84
C GLU A 22 -4.05 -14.09 5.57
N GLU A 23 -4.02 -14.15 6.90
CA GLU A 23 -5.23 -14.20 7.73
C GLU A 23 -6.14 -13.00 7.46
N ALA A 24 -5.60 -11.78 7.45
CA ALA A 24 -6.36 -10.56 7.17
C ALA A 24 -6.97 -10.58 5.75
N ILE A 25 -6.24 -11.09 4.75
CA ILE A 25 -6.74 -11.21 3.37
C ILE A 25 -7.92 -12.19 3.29
N GLN A 26 -7.82 -13.33 3.96
CA GLN A 26 -8.89 -14.34 3.98
C GLN A 26 -10.16 -13.82 4.65
N LEU A 27 -10.01 -13.07 5.76
CA LEU A 27 -11.11 -12.50 6.52
C LEU A 27 -11.79 -11.35 5.76
N CYS A 28 -11.01 -10.37 5.29
CA CYS A 28 -11.54 -9.12 4.73
C CYS A 28 -11.89 -9.21 3.24
N LYS A 29 -11.36 -10.21 2.52
CA LYS A 29 -11.57 -10.43 1.07
C LYS A 29 -11.42 -9.13 0.25
N PRO A 30 -10.29 -8.41 0.37
CA PRO A 30 -10.12 -7.14 -0.33
C PRO A 30 -10.03 -7.35 -1.85
N ALA A 31 -10.47 -6.34 -2.61
CA ALA A 31 -10.37 -6.36 -4.07
C ALA A 31 -8.91 -6.30 -4.57
N LYS A 32 -8.02 -5.63 -3.82
CA LYS A 32 -6.60 -5.48 -4.15
C LYS A 32 -5.76 -5.42 -2.88
N VAL A 33 -4.54 -5.98 -2.93
CA VAL A 33 -3.54 -5.91 -1.86
C VAL A 33 -2.26 -5.33 -2.44
N VAL A 34 -1.67 -4.36 -1.75
CA VAL A 34 -0.45 -3.64 -2.14
C VAL A 34 0.48 -3.58 -0.93
N VAL A 35 1.79 -3.79 -1.15
CA VAL A 35 2.84 -3.65 -0.13
C VAL A 35 3.66 -2.40 -0.44
N ILE A 36 3.63 -1.45 0.49
CA ILE A 36 4.29 -0.14 0.44
C ILE A 36 5.66 -0.25 1.12
N THR A 37 6.73 0.07 0.39
CA THR A 37 8.13 -0.05 0.89
C THR A 37 8.81 1.29 1.11
N ASP A 38 8.04 2.39 1.21
CA ASP A 38 8.53 3.76 1.25
C ASP A 38 9.44 4.16 0.07
N SER A 39 9.38 3.42 -1.04
CA SER A 39 10.02 3.84 -2.28
C SER A 39 9.33 5.11 -2.80
N LYS A 40 10.06 5.96 -3.54
CA LYS A 40 9.47 7.16 -4.16
C LYS A 40 8.23 6.82 -4.99
N ALA A 41 8.25 5.68 -5.68
CA ALA A 41 7.11 5.20 -6.48
C ALA A 41 5.90 4.83 -5.62
N ASP A 42 6.12 4.09 -4.51
CA ASP A 42 5.01 3.71 -3.61
C ASP A 42 4.43 4.95 -2.90
N ILE A 43 5.27 5.91 -2.50
CA ILE A 43 4.83 7.20 -1.93
C ILE A 43 3.97 7.96 -2.94
N THR A 44 4.43 8.10 -4.18
CA THR A 44 3.65 8.75 -5.24
C THR A 44 2.33 8.03 -5.48
N TYR A 45 2.34 6.69 -5.55
CA TYR A 45 1.13 5.88 -5.72
C TYR A 45 0.08 6.15 -4.63
N VAL A 46 0.47 6.16 -3.35
CA VAL A 46 -0.46 6.43 -2.24
C VAL A 46 -1.00 7.86 -2.30
N ARG A 47 -0.14 8.85 -2.58
CA ARG A 47 -0.55 10.26 -2.70
C ARG A 47 -1.53 10.48 -3.85
N GLU A 48 -1.27 9.88 -5.00
CA GLU A 48 -2.17 9.96 -6.15
C GLU A 48 -3.50 9.25 -5.86
N LEU A 49 -3.46 8.10 -5.17
CA LEU A 49 -4.67 7.37 -4.81
C LEU A 49 -5.57 8.16 -3.85
N ALA A 50 -5.00 8.82 -2.84
CA ALA A 50 -5.74 9.68 -1.93
C ALA A 50 -6.45 10.83 -2.67
N LEU A 51 -5.77 11.44 -3.65
CA LEU A 51 -6.37 12.47 -4.51
C LEU A 51 -7.49 11.90 -5.41
N ILE A 52 -7.27 10.72 -6.02
CA ILE A 52 -8.26 10.06 -6.90
C ILE A 52 -9.52 9.67 -6.12
N ASN A 53 -9.35 9.18 -4.89
CA ASN A 53 -10.46 8.79 -4.02
C ASN A 53 -11.18 10.01 -3.41
N GLY A 54 -10.59 11.22 -3.52
CA GLY A 54 -11.11 12.43 -2.88
C GLY A 54 -10.91 12.47 -1.37
N GLU A 55 -9.98 11.66 -0.84
CA GLU A 55 -9.57 11.67 0.57
C GLU A 55 -8.74 12.92 0.88
N GLU A 56 -7.94 13.37 -0.10
CA GLU A 56 -7.11 14.57 -0.01
C GLU A 56 -7.40 15.53 -1.17
N THR A 57 -7.08 16.82 -0.97
CA THR A 57 -7.12 17.88 -1.98
C THR A 57 -5.82 18.67 -2.01
N LYS A 58 -5.36 19.05 -3.21
CA LYS A 58 -4.14 19.86 -3.40
C LYS A 58 -4.27 21.25 -2.80
N LEU A 59 -3.23 21.70 -2.13
CA LEU A 59 -3.08 23.08 -1.66
C LEU A 59 -2.37 23.94 -2.70
N LYS A 60 -2.35 25.26 -2.47
CA LYS A 60 -1.62 26.23 -3.32
C LYS A 60 -0.11 26.01 -3.26
N MET A 61 0.41 25.47 -2.16
CA MET A 61 1.82 25.15 -2.02
C MET A 61 2.12 23.85 -2.74
N GLU A 62 3.10 23.86 -3.64
CA GLU A 62 3.48 22.69 -4.41
C GLU A 62 3.84 21.52 -3.49
N GLY A 63 3.39 20.32 -3.85
CA GLY A 63 3.61 19.10 -3.09
C GLY A 63 2.74 18.91 -1.85
N HIS A 64 1.90 19.87 -1.45
CA HIS A 64 1.08 19.78 -0.24
C HIS A 64 -0.40 19.47 -0.53
N THR A 65 -1.01 18.73 0.39
CA THR A 65 -2.41 18.27 0.35
C THR A 65 -3.05 18.39 1.75
N ILE A 66 -4.39 18.46 1.81
CA ILE A 66 -5.22 18.41 3.04
C ILE A 66 -6.37 17.43 2.87
#